data_AF-A0A2R6DQL2-F1
#
_entry.id   AF-A0A2R6DQL2-F1
#
_cell.length_a   1.000
_cell.length_b   1.000
_cell.length_c   1.000
_cell.angle_alpha   90.00
_cell.angle_beta   90.00
_cell.angle_gamma   90.00
#
_symmetry.space_group_name_H-M   'P 1'
#
loop_
_entity.id
_entity.type
_entity.pdbx_description
1 polymer ?
#
loop_
_entity_poly.entity_id
_entity_poly.type
_entity_poly.pdbx_seq_one_letter_code
_entity_poly.pdbx_strand_id
1 'polypeptide(L)'
;SVDFEDDTATLNVDVENVGNASGTQDIGLFNFDGALVDVSEVTLDPGETDTVTLAWAPDEEYAGETDTVKVASADDSDPATVDVNDSIALESSFEMEITSVDDPVEEGEPLNVYARIENTGGIEDTQLIALYDVDGNVVDVREVTLEANETTTRNLIWSDPADLDPEADNEIAVRSEDDGDTQSVDIASQLLVRAFEAERDADGTVTVENVKVENVGDEELKQDIELLDYDGSKVDSFPTGKIEPGETKTFTNENLEWSDSPERTGNITVTSEDDALEQRILVERDGPECDTVSYDIDSDDYRKVETVDQLQCIEFADATHDTRKKSLQQDYRLYNDIDAYGTQFWNDGDGFVPIGAQEQNEEYEFAGDFDGQGNKIEGLHIDRMDESFVGIFASTNYFDAGQNGDVGAGSTVGSVRLVDIDVRGKTVVGGLVAAAGGTVENASVDGYVESEYQQVGGLVGHGHDADLNNRLVSRATVIGSYPACADNESSAGHRTTRARTYRCTGLPGS
;
A
#
# COMPACT_ATOMS: atom_id res chain seq x y z
N SER A 1 24.42 -11.13 63.43
CA SER A 1 25.33 -10.81 62.31
C SER A 1 24.62 -9.90 61.32
N VAL A 2 25.35 -9.07 60.58
CA VAL A 2 24.81 -8.21 59.52
C VAL A 2 25.17 -8.83 58.17
N ASP A 3 24.19 -8.89 57.27
CA ASP A 3 24.37 -9.22 55.86
C ASP A 3 23.74 -8.10 55.01
N PHE A 4 24.36 -7.76 53.88
CA PHE A 4 23.87 -6.68 53.02
C PHE A 4 23.78 -7.20 51.59
N GLU A 5 22.55 -7.44 51.14
CA GLU A 5 22.21 -7.91 49.79
C GLU A 5 21.03 -7.06 49.29
N ASP A 6 21.00 -6.75 47.99
CA ASP A 6 19.92 -6.01 47.32
C ASP A 6 19.46 -4.75 48.09
N ASP A 7 20.41 -3.87 48.41
CA ASP A 7 20.20 -2.59 49.12
C ASP A 7 19.49 -2.72 50.49
N THR A 8 19.50 -3.92 51.08
CA THR A 8 18.85 -4.19 52.37
C THR A 8 19.85 -4.77 53.38
N ALA A 9 19.99 -4.09 54.51
CA ALA A 9 20.72 -4.61 55.66
C ALA A 9 19.85 -5.61 56.44
N THR A 10 20.26 -6.87 56.46
CA THR A 10 19.60 -7.93 57.22
C THR A 10 20.40 -8.27 58.48
N LEU A 11 19.74 -8.20 59.64
CA LEU A 11 20.34 -8.45 60.95
C LEU A 11 19.73 -9.69 61.59
N ASN A 12 20.57 -10.70 61.82
CA ASN A 12 20.21 -11.86 62.64
C ASN A 12 20.60 -11.58 64.10
N VAL A 13 19.60 -11.54 64.98
CA VAL A 13 19.67 -11.14 66.38
C VAL A 13 19.33 -12.33 67.26
N ASP A 14 20.30 -12.79 68.06
CA ASP A 14 20.07 -13.83 69.06
C ASP A 14 19.52 -13.22 70.35
N VAL A 15 18.38 -13.73 70.82
CA VAL A 15 17.66 -13.25 72.01
C VAL A 15 17.61 -14.37 73.04
N GLU A 16 18.00 -14.09 74.29
CA GLU A 16 17.97 -15.05 75.41
C GLU A 16 17.09 -14.54 76.55
N ASN A 17 16.19 -15.38 77.08
CA ASN A 17 15.48 -15.08 78.32
C ASN A 17 16.30 -15.56 79.54
N VAL A 18 17.06 -14.65 80.13
CA VAL A 18 17.84 -14.89 81.37
C VAL A 18 17.00 -14.85 82.67
N GLY A 19 15.69 -14.63 82.55
CA GLY A 19 14.74 -14.57 83.65
C GLY A 19 14.29 -15.94 84.17
N ASN A 20 13.51 -15.93 85.25
CA ASN A 20 12.94 -17.16 85.85
C ASN A 20 11.46 -17.38 85.48
N ALA A 21 10.92 -16.59 84.56
CA ALA A 21 9.55 -16.71 84.05
C ALA A 21 9.53 -16.49 82.53
N SER A 22 8.53 -17.08 81.87
CA SER A 22 8.27 -16.83 80.45
C SER A 22 7.99 -15.34 80.21
N GLY A 23 8.53 -14.78 79.14
CA GLY A 23 8.44 -13.35 78.83
C GLY A 23 8.23 -13.13 77.34
N THR A 24 7.43 -12.12 77.01
CA THR A 24 7.17 -11.65 75.65
C THR A 24 7.67 -10.22 75.52
N GLN A 25 8.48 -9.93 74.50
CA GLN A 25 9.04 -8.59 74.25
C GLN A 25 9.17 -8.29 72.75
N ASP A 26 9.00 -7.02 72.41
CA ASP A 26 9.35 -6.47 71.10
C ASP A 26 10.85 -6.24 71.00
N ILE A 27 11.44 -6.68 69.90
CA ILE A 27 12.82 -6.46 69.52
C ILE A 27 12.81 -5.49 68.34
N GLY A 28 13.24 -4.25 68.57
CA GLY A 28 13.26 -3.19 67.57
C GLY A 28 14.65 -2.97 66.98
N LEU A 29 14.70 -2.73 65.66
CA LEU A 29 15.88 -2.24 64.94
C LEU A 29 15.75 -0.73 64.72
N PHE A 30 16.79 0.01 65.07
CA PHE A 30 16.86 1.45 64.93
C PHE A 30 18.02 1.85 64.00
N ASN A 31 17.76 2.74 63.04
CA ASN A 31 18.74 3.22 62.06
C ASN A 31 19.75 4.23 62.65
N PHE A 32 20.58 4.85 61.80
CA PHE A 32 21.63 5.80 62.20
C PHE A 32 21.11 7.04 62.93
N ASP A 33 19.91 7.52 62.59
CA ASP A 33 19.25 8.62 63.30
C ASP A 33 18.47 8.17 64.56
N GLY A 34 18.46 6.88 64.86
CA GLY A 34 17.73 6.29 65.97
C GLY A 34 16.22 6.19 65.73
N ALA A 35 15.77 6.24 64.47
CA ALA A 35 14.39 5.94 64.09
C ALA A 35 14.17 4.43 64.07
N LEU A 36 13.00 3.98 64.55
CA LEU A 36 12.61 2.57 64.50
C LEU A 36 12.27 2.20 63.05
N VAL A 37 12.99 1.24 62.48
CA VAL A 37 12.85 0.82 61.07
C VAL A 37 12.27 -0.59 60.92
N ASP A 38 12.42 -1.45 61.92
CA ASP A 38 11.79 -2.77 61.96
C ASP A 38 11.56 -3.24 63.41
N VAL A 39 10.59 -4.12 63.62
CA VAL A 39 10.24 -4.67 64.94
C VAL A 39 9.64 -6.06 64.86
N SER A 40 10.02 -6.93 65.80
CA SER A 40 9.48 -8.28 65.90
C SER A 40 9.24 -8.68 67.36
N GLU A 41 8.09 -9.31 67.65
CA GLU A 41 7.73 -9.78 69.00
C GLU A 41 8.23 -11.22 69.22
N VAL A 42 8.93 -11.46 70.33
CA VAL A 42 9.46 -12.77 70.70
C VAL A 42 8.94 -13.19 72.07
N THR A 43 8.53 -14.44 72.20
CA THR A 43 8.15 -15.05 73.48
C THR A 43 9.07 -16.22 73.80
N LEU A 44 9.76 -16.18 74.94
CA LEU A 44 10.72 -17.20 75.36
C LEU A 44 10.46 -17.67 76.79
N ASP A 45 10.59 -18.97 77.02
CA ASP A 45 10.59 -19.56 78.36
C ASP A 45 11.93 -19.34 79.10
N PRO A 46 12.00 -19.55 80.43
CA PRO A 46 13.23 -19.34 81.20
C PRO A 46 14.44 -20.14 80.67
N GLY A 47 15.50 -19.43 80.29
CA GLY A 47 16.72 -20.01 79.74
C GLY A 47 16.64 -20.43 78.28
N GLU A 48 15.57 -20.08 77.56
CA GLU A 48 15.43 -20.30 76.12
C GLU A 48 16.09 -19.18 75.30
N THR A 49 16.56 -19.53 74.11
CA THR A 49 17.17 -18.63 73.14
C THR A 49 16.48 -18.78 71.79
N ASP A 50 16.26 -17.69 71.07
CA ASP A 50 15.76 -17.69 69.69
C ASP A 50 16.49 -16.65 68.83
N THR A 51 16.46 -16.81 67.51
CA THR A 51 17.08 -15.88 66.57
C THR A 51 16.01 -15.19 65.73
N VAL A 52 16.01 -13.86 65.75
CA VAL A 52 15.10 -13.04 64.94
C VAL A 52 15.88 -12.38 63.82
N THR A 53 15.27 -12.32 62.64
CA THR A 53 15.79 -11.55 61.51
C THR A 53 15.03 -10.22 61.42
N LEU A 54 15.76 -9.12 61.44
CA LEU A 54 15.25 -7.76 61.24
C LEU A 54 15.89 -7.17 59.98
N ALA A 55 15.17 -6.36 59.22
CA ALA A 55 15.63 -5.80 57.95
C ALA A 55 15.51 -4.27 57.93
N TRP A 56 16.49 -3.61 57.33
CA TRP A 56 16.48 -2.16 57.09
C TRP A 56 16.95 -1.85 55.68
N ALA A 57 16.11 -1.14 54.92
CA ALA A 57 16.50 -0.52 53.65
C ALA A 57 16.88 0.95 53.94
N PRO A 58 18.17 1.32 53.94
CA PRO A 58 18.63 2.69 54.16
C PRO A 58 18.18 3.64 53.03
N ASP A 59 17.84 4.88 53.40
CA ASP A 59 17.60 5.96 52.45
C ASP A 59 18.93 6.51 51.87
N GLU A 60 18.85 7.22 50.73
CA GLU A 60 20.01 7.77 49.97
C GLU A 60 20.94 8.65 50.83
N GLU A 61 20.41 9.32 51.86
CA GLU A 61 21.21 10.17 52.73
C GLU A 61 22.30 9.42 53.49
N TYR A 62 22.17 8.10 53.61
CA TYR A 62 23.14 7.23 54.26
C TYR A 62 24.08 6.53 53.26
N ALA A 63 24.01 6.81 51.95
CA ALA A 63 24.89 6.21 50.95
C ALA A 63 26.36 6.56 51.22
N GLY A 64 27.23 5.54 51.25
CA GLY A 64 28.64 5.70 51.60
C GLY A 64 28.91 5.92 53.09
N GLU A 65 27.88 5.89 53.93
CA GLU A 65 28.02 6.04 55.38
C GLU A 65 28.22 4.68 56.07
N THR A 66 29.23 4.63 56.93
CA THR A 66 29.41 3.55 57.90
C THR A 66 29.06 4.07 59.29
N ASP A 67 27.95 3.60 59.87
CA ASP A 67 27.57 3.96 61.24
C ASP A 67 26.90 2.78 61.97
N THR A 68 26.43 3.03 63.19
CA THR A 68 25.97 2.03 64.13
C THR A 68 24.45 1.99 64.16
N VAL A 69 23.86 0.88 63.72
CA VAL A 69 22.46 0.58 64.02
C VAL A 69 22.34 -0.02 65.41
N LYS A 70 21.17 0.12 66.01
CA LYS A 70 20.90 -0.40 67.35
C LYS A 70 19.75 -1.38 67.31
N VAL A 71 19.97 -2.57 67.88
CA VAL A 71 18.88 -3.49 68.21
C VAL A 71 18.57 -3.37 69.69
N ALA A 72 17.29 -3.26 70.06
CA ALA A 72 16.90 -3.09 71.45
C ALA A 72 15.59 -3.78 71.80
N SER A 73 15.52 -4.29 73.03
CA SER A 73 14.28 -4.65 73.71
C SER A 73 13.99 -3.64 74.83
N ALA A 74 12.95 -3.91 75.63
CA ALA A 74 12.69 -3.14 76.84
C ALA A 74 13.78 -3.28 77.91
N ASP A 75 14.55 -4.38 77.89
CA ASP A 75 15.49 -4.74 78.95
C ASP A 75 16.96 -4.58 78.56
N ASP A 76 17.30 -4.70 77.28
CA ASP A 76 18.69 -4.62 76.81
C ASP A 76 18.79 -4.00 75.41
N SER A 77 20.00 -3.62 75.01
CA SER A 77 20.29 -3.19 73.65
C SER A 77 21.70 -3.52 73.23
N ASP A 78 21.85 -3.93 71.97
CA ASP A 78 23.13 -4.27 71.37
C ASP A 78 23.36 -3.45 70.09
N PRO A 79 24.49 -2.74 69.96
CA PRO A 79 24.85 -2.04 68.72
C PRO A 79 25.50 -2.96 67.69
N ALA A 80 25.25 -2.69 66.41
CA ALA A 80 25.95 -3.32 65.28
C ALA A 80 26.39 -2.25 64.28
N THR A 81 27.60 -2.38 63.73
CA THR A 81 28.05 -1.50 62.64
C THR A 81 27.52 -2.00 61.31
N VAL A 82 26.93 -1.10 60.53
CA VAL A 82 26.46 -1.33 59.15
C VAL A 82 27.22 -0.38 58.24
N ASP A 83 27.69 -0.90 57.12
CA ASP A 83 28.35 -0.14 56.06
C ASP A 83 27.40 -0.05 54.87
N VAL A 84 26.85 1.13 54.62
CA VAL A 84 25.94 1.35 53.49
C VAL A 84 26.79 1.68 52.28
N ASN A 85 26.84 0.77 51.31
CA ASN A 85 27.70 0.90 50.15
C ASN A 85 27.38 2.18 49.33
N ASP A 86 28.41 2.82 48.77
CA ASP A 86 28.33 4.02 47.90
C ASP A 86 27.52 3.80 46.60
N SER A 87 26.99 2.59 46.37
CA SER A 87 26.46 2.12 45.09
C SER A 87 24.95 1.90 45.06
N ILE A 88 24.16 2.66 45.85
CA ILE A 88 22.72 2.74 45.61
C ILE A 88 22.54 3.61 44.34
N ALA A 89 22.55 2.98 43.16
CA ALA A 89 22.35 3.68 41.89
C ALA A 89 20.86 4.04 41.72
N LEU A 90 20.41 5.15 42.31
CA LEU A 90 19.02 5.61 42.19
C LEU A 90 18.71 6.39 40.91
N GLU A 91 19.66 6.44 39.97
CA GLU A 91 19.45 7.05 38.66
C GLU A 91 19.32 5.94 37.61
N SER A 92 18.46 6.18 36.62
CA SER A 92 18.52 5.49 35.35
C SER A 92 19.73 5.98 34.56
N SER A 93 20.32 5.11 33.76
CA SER A 93 21.41 5.46 32.85
C SER A 93 21.35 4.53 31.65
N PHE A 94 20.97 5.07 30.49
CA PHE A 94 20.80 4.29 29.28
C PHE A 94 22.10 4.30 28.48
N GLU A 95 22.71 3.13 28.31
CA GLU A 95 23.79 2.91 27.33
C GLU A 95 23.20 2.39 26.02
N MET A 96 23.74 2.84 24.89
CA MET A 96 23.26 2.46 23.57
C MET A 96 24.36 2.01 22.62
N GLU A 97 24.01 1.06 21.74
CA GLU A 97 24.92 0.53 20.72
C GLU A 97 24.11 0.17 19.46
N ILE A 98 24.54 0.65 18.30
CA ILE A 98 24.01 0.20 17.01
C ILE A 98 24.57 -1.19 16.74
N THR A 99 23.69 -2.19 16.74
CA THR A 99 24.06 -3.60 16.56
C THR A 99 24.11 -4.03 15.10
N SER A 100 23.27 -3.44 14.25
CA SER A 100 23.27 -3.67 12.80
C SER A 100 22.48 -2.59 12.08
N VAL A 101 22.85 -2.35 10.83
CA VAL A 101 22.18 -1.46 9.87
C VAL A 101 22.04 -2.20 8.55
N ASP A 102 20.98 -1.93 7.80
CA ASP A 102 20.86 -2.40 6.41
C ASP A 102 21.84 -1.60 5.53
N ASP A 103 23.00 -2.19 5.26
CA ASP A 103 24.14 -1.52 4.62
C ASP A 103 24.80 -2.46 3.59
N PRO A 104 24.96 -2.06 2.32
CA PRO A 104 24.52 -0.77 1.75
C PRO A 104 23.00 -0.71 1.49
N VAL A 105 22.44 0.50 1.44
CA VAL A 105 21.01 0.75 1.18
C VAL A 105 20.75 1.17 -0.27
N GLU A 106 19.73 0.58 -0.90
CA GLU A 106 19.29 0.95 -2.25
C GLU A 106 18.50 2.26 -2.25
N GLU A 107 18.58 3.05 -3.32
CA GLU A 107 17.86 4.31 -3.40
C GLU A 107 16.34 4.08 -3.37
N GLY A 108 15.64 4.81 -2.50
CA GLY A 108 14.19 4.71 -2.35
C GLY A 108 13.72 3.58 -1.42
N GLU A 109 14.61 2.71 -0.95
CA GLU A 109 14.30 1.72 0.07
C GLU A 109 14.49 2.29 1.49
N PRO A 110 13.65 1.88 2.45
CA PRO A 110 13.78 2.33 3.84
C PRO A 110 15.00 1.70 4.52
N LEU A 111 15.71 2.49 5.33
CA LEU A 111 16.87 2.04 6.11
C LEU A 111 16.43 1.55 7.50
N ASN A 112 16.71 0.28 7.84
CA ASN A 112 16.50 -0.26 9.18
C ASN A 112 17.77 -0.17 10.04
N VAL A 113 17.63 0.35 11.25
CA VAL A 113 18.71 0.54 12.23
C VAL A 113 18.34 -0.16 13.52
N TYR A 114 19.12 -1.18 13.90
CA TYR A 114 18.87 -1.97 15.11
C TYR A 114 19.80 -1.50 16.23
N ALA A 115 19.23 -0.87 17.26
CA ALA A 115 19.96 -0.41 18.43
C ALA A 115 19.68 -1.30 19.65
N ARG A 116 20.73 -1.75 20.33
CA ARG A 116 20.68 -2.32 21.68
C ARG A 116 20.67 -1.17 22.68
N ILE A 117 19.74 -1.23 23.62
CA ILE A 117 19.56 -0.23 24.68
C ILE A 117 19.61 -0.99 26.01
N GLU A 118 20.45 -0.56 26.93
CA GLU A 118 20.61 -1.14 28.27
C GLU A 118 20.49 -0.06 29.34
N ASN A 119 19.64 -0.26 30.34
CA ASN A 119 19.60 0.59 31.52
C ASN A 119 20.63 0.06 32.53
N THR A 120 21.80 0.68 32.59
CA THR A 120 22.88 0.35 33.56
C THR A 120 22.65 0.99 34.93
N GLY A 121 21.59 1.80 35.06
CA GLY A 121 21.12 2.38 36.30
C GLY A 121 20.34 1.41 37.19
N GLY A 122 20.05 1.84 38.43
CA GLY A 122 19.40 0.99 39.44
C GLY A 122 17.90 1.23 39.62
N ILE A 123 17.26 2.06 38.79
CA ILE A 123 15.80 2.27 38.80
C ILE A 123 15.19 2.14 37.39
N GLU A 124 13.90 1.80 37.34
CA GLU A 124 13.10 1.84 36.10
C GLU A 124 12.96 3.27 35.60
N ASP A 125 13.10 3.46 34.29
CA ASP A 125 12.82 4.73 33.64
C ASP A 125 12.37 4.54 32.19
N THR A 126 11.82 5.59 31.59
CA THR A 126 11.32 5.63 30.22
C THR A 126 11.97 6.76 29.45
N GLN A 127 12.69 6.42 28.38
CA GLN A 127 13.37 7.40 27.53
C GLN A 127 12.90 7.35 26.07
N LEU A 128 13.01 8.49 25.39
CA LEU A 128 12.84 8.59 23.95
C LEU A 128 14.16 8.25 23.25
N ILE A 129 14.11 7.24 22.39
CA ILE A 129 15.21 6.81 21.53
C ILE A 129 14.93 7.34 20.13
N ALA A 130 15.79 8.22 19.62
CA ALA A 130 15.62 8.87 18.33
C ALA A 130 16.72 8.47 17.35
N LEU A 131 16.33 8.18 16.12
CA LEU A 131 17.23 8.06 14.97
C LEU A 131 17.37 9.43 14.30
N TYR A 132 18.60 9.83 14.04
CA TYR A 132 18.96 11.07 13.39
C TYR A 132 19.56 10.79 12.01
N ASP A 133 19.15 11.58 11.01
CA ASP A 133 19.76 11.60 9.68
C ASP A 133 21.16 12.25 9.68
N VAL A 134 21.79 12.28 8.50
CA VAL A 134 23.12 12.85 8.27
C VAL A 134 23.20 14.37 8.52
N ASP A 135 22.06 15.07 8.48
CA ASP A 135 21.95 16.50 8.78
C ASP A 135 21.62 16.77 10.26
N GLY A 136 21.37 15.73 11.04
CA GLY A 136 21.02 15.80 12.46
C GLY A 136 19.53 16.08 12.73
N ASN A 137 18.63 15.85 11.77
CA ASN A 137 17.19 15.86 12.00
C ASN A 137 16.71 14.48 12.47
N VAL A 138 15.63 14.46 13.27
CA VAL A 138 15.03 13.22 13.76
C VAL A 138 14.13 12.61 12.68
N VAL A 139 14.41 11.37 12.30
CA VAL A 139 13.67 10.61 11.26
C VAL A 139 12.82 9.47 11.82
N ASP A 140 13.14 8.94 13.00
CA ASP A 140 12.27 8.03 13.77
C ASP A 140 12.47 8.26 15.27
N VAL A 141 11.44 7.98 16.07
CA VAL A 141 11.49 8.08 17.54
C VAL A 141 10.63 7.02 18.19
N ARG A 142 11.15 6.42 19.27
CA ARG A 142 10.47 5.38 20.05
C ARG A 142 10.59 5.65 21.53
N GLU A 143 9.51 5.42 22.27
CA GLU A 143 9.53 5.41 23.72
C GLU A 143 9.92 4.01 24.21
N VAL A 144 10.91 3.92 25.12
CA VAL A 144 11.44 2.68 25.65
C VAL A 144 11.49 2.77 27.18
N THR A 145 10.74 1.91 27.85
CA THR A 145 10.78 1.70 29.31
C THR A 145 11.63 0.47 29.61
N LEU A 146 12.59 0.60 30.53
CA LEU A 146 13.45 -0.49 30.98
C LEU A 146 13.61 -0.46 32.50
N GLU A 147 13.47 -1.62 33.12
CA GLU A 147 13.81 -1.83 34.53
C GLU A 147 15.33 -1.73 34.74
N ALA A 148 15.77 -1.68 36.00
CA ALA A 148 17.19 -1.68 36.36
C ALA A 148 17.92 -2.91 35.77
N ASN A 149 19.07 -2.67 35.11
CA ASN A 149 19.86 -3.70 34.42
C ASN A 149 19.12 -4.45 33.29
N GLU A 150 17.99 -3.94 32.81
CA GLU A 150 17.29 -4.53 31.65
C GLU A 150 17.93 -4.07 30.33
N THR A 151 17.95 -4.97 29.35
CA THR A 151 18.39 -4.70 27.99
C THR A 151 17.29 -5.02 26.99
N THR A 152 17.15 -4.22 25.95
CA THR A 152 16.29 -4.51 24.81
C THR A 152 16.92 -4.10 23.48
N THR A 153 16.38 -4.59 22.37
CA THR A 153 16.75 -4.13 21.02
C THR A 153 15.54 -3.51 20.36
N ARG A 154 15.74 -2.40 19.64
CA ARG A 154 14.69 -1.71 18.86
C ARG A 154 15.15 -1.52 17.43
N ASN A 155 14.21 -1.68 16.50
CA ASN A 155 14.38 -1.29 15.12
C ASN A 155 13.82 0.12 14.93
N LEU A 156 14.64 1.03 14.43
CA LEU A 156 14.29 2.38 14.03
C LEU A 156 14.35 2.45 12.50
N ILE A 157 13.36 3.09 11.87
CA ILE A 157 13.20 3.05 10.42
C ILE A 157 13.27 4.46 9.85
N TRP A 158 14.30 4.75 9.05
CA TRP A 158 14.31 5.93 8.20
C TRP A 158 13.59 5.59 6.90
N SER A 159 12.37 6.11 6.73
CA SER A 159 11.47 5.69 5.64
C SER A 159 11.87 6.17 4.25
N ASP A 160 12.66 7.25 4.16
CA ASP A 160 13.06 7.90 2.91
C ASP A 160 14.45 8.53 3.08
N PRO A 161 15.53 7.75 2.89
CA PRO A 161 16.91 8.21 3.07
C PRO A 161 17.44 8.97 1.85
N ALA A 162 16.64 9.88 1.27
CA ALA A 162 17.01 10.65 0.08
C ALA A 162 18.17 11.64 0.28
N ASP A 163 18.53 11.95 1.54
CA ASP A 163 19.63 12.87 1.88
C ASP A 163 21.00 12.18 1.94
N LEU A 164 21.06 10.85 1.76
CA LEU A 164 22.32 10.14 1.66
C LEU A 164 23.08 10.60 0.40
N ASP A 165 24.37 10.91 0.56
CA ASP A 165 25.25 11.31 -0.53
C ASP A 165 26.27 10.20 -0.81
N PRO A 166 26.32 9.63 -2.03
CA PRO A 166 27.24 8.55 -2.35
C PRO A 166 28.71 8.96 -2.31
N GLU A 167 29.02 10.26 -2.37
CA GLU A 167 30.39 10.78 -2.29
C GLU A 167 30.79 11.23 -0.86
N ALA A 168 29.85 11.19 0.10
CA ALA A 168 30.06 11.65 1.47
C ALA A 168 30.10 10.50 2.48
N ASP A 169 30.63 10.80 3.66
CA ASP A 169 30.54 9.90 4.82
C ASP A 169 29.18 10.12 5.48
N ASN A 170 28.23 9.22 5.22
CA ASN A 170 26.86 9.31 5.70
C ASN A 170 26.75 8.75 7.13
N GLU A 171 27.19 9.55 8.10
CA GLU A 171 27.08 9.19 9.52
C GLU A 171 25.65 9.40 10.03
N ILE A 172 24.97 8.31 10.38
CA ILE A 172 23.70 8.35 11.13
C ILE A 172 23.96 8.22 12.64
N ALA A 173 23.00 8.64 13.46
CA ALA A 173 23.11 8.52 14.91
C ALA A 173 21.81 8.01 15.55
N VAL A 174 21.93 7.14 16.54
CA VAL A 174 20.83 6.82 17.47
C VAL A 174 21.16 7.45 18.81
N ARG A 175 20.23 8.22 19.39
CA ARG A 175 20.45 8.90 20.70
C ARG A 175 19.28 8.75 21.66
N SER A 176 19.60 8.63 22.94
CA SER A 176 18.71 8.83 24.08
C SER A 176 19.05 10.16 24.79
N GLU A 177 18.49 10.38 25.99
CA GLU A 177 18.89 11.52 26.82
C GLU A 177 20.28 11.33 27.44
N ASP A 178 20.71 10.08 27.63
CA ASP A 178 21.93 9.72 28.35
C ASP A 178 23.11 9.41 27.44
N ASP A 179 22.87 8.75 26.31
CA ASP A 179 23.91 8.19 25.45
C ASP A 179 23.52 8.21 23.97
N GLY A 180 24.48 7.92 23.10
CA GLY A 180 24.24 7.80 21.67
C GLY A 180 25.38 7.11 20.95
N ASP A 181 25.03 6.46 19.86
CA ASP A 181 25.99 5.76 19.01
C ASP A 181 25.83 6.22 17.55
N THR A 182 26.90 6.14 16.78
CA THR A 182 26.94 6.56 15.37
C THR A 182 27.46 5.44 14.48
N GLN A 183 26.98 5.41 13.24
CA GLN A 183 27.37 4.41 12.25
C GLN A 183 27.34 5.07 10.87
N SER A 184 28.37 4.86 10.06
CA SER A 184 28.35 5.23 8.64
C SER A 184 27.55 4.21 7.83
N VAL A 185 26.84 4.67 6.82
CA VAL A 185 25.99 3.84 5.94
C VAL A 185 26.33 4.15 4.48
N ASP A 186 26.56 3.12 3.69
CA ASP A 186 26.87 3.26 2.26
C ASP A 186 25.59 3.14 1.42
N ILE A 187 25.57 3.80 0.25
CA ILE A 187 24.50 3.66 -0.73
C ILE A 187 24.91 2.54 -1.71
N ALA A 188 24.00 1.63 -2.00
CA ALA A 188 24.25 0.54 -2.92
C ALA A 188 24.56 1.10 -4.31
N SER A 189 25.64 0.62 -4.92
CA SER A 189 25.99 1.06 -6.26
C SER A 189 25.01 0.51 -7.29
N GLN A 190 24.27 1.38 -7.98
CA GLN A 190 23.22 1.02 -8.94
C GLN A 190 23.23 1.95 -10.17
N LEU A 191 22.89 1.42 -11.35
CA LEU A 191 22.64 2.24 -12.55
C LEU A 191 21.15 2.48 -12.74
N LEU A 192 20.70 3.70 -12.44
CA LEU A 192 19.29 4.07 -12.51
C LEU A 192 18.94 4.75 -13.84
N VAL A 193 17.87 4.31 -14.51
CA VAL A 193 17.37 4.87 -15.76
C VAL A 193 16.43 6.03 -15.43
N ARG A 194 16.95 7.26 -15.45
CA ARG A 194 16.21 8.43 -14.99
C ARG A 194 15.27 9.04 -16.02
N ALA A 195 15.57 8.87 -17.30
CA ALA A 195 14.73 9.39 -18.38
C ALA A 195 15.11 8.74 -19.71
N PHE A 196 14.18 8.73 -20.65
CA PHE A 196 14.44 8.55 -22.07
C PHE A 196 13.31 9.21 -22.85
N GLU A 197 13.49 9.33 -24.17
CA GLU A 197 12.47 9.82 -25.08
C GLU A 197 12.19 8.74 -26.11
N ALA A 198 10.97 8.23 -26.15
CA ALA A 198 10.56 7.25 -27.14
C ALA A 198 9.48 7.77 -28.08
N GLU A 199 9.65 7.50 -29.37
CA GLU A 199 8.71 7.85 -30.43
C GLU A 199 8.51 6.67 -31.37
N ARG A 200 7.33 6.58 -31.99
CA ARG A 200 7.04 5.61 -33.05
C ARG A 200 7.06 6.30 -34.40
N ASP A 201 7.97 5.85 -35.25
CA ASP A 201 8.13 6.32 -36.61
C ASP A 201 6.97 5.88 -37.52
N ALA A 202 6.81 6.58 -38.64
CA ALA A 202 5.76 6.30 -39.62
C ALA A 202 5.90 4.94 -40.30
N ASP A 203 7.08 4.32 -40.27
CA ASP A 203 7.31 2.96 -40.77
C ASP A 203 7.01 1.87 -39.73
N GLY A 204 6.64 2.28 -38.51
CA GLY A 204 6.30 1.41 -37.41
C GLY A 204 7.46 1.08 -36.47
N THR A 205 8.66 1.59 -36.73
CA THR A 205 9.79 1.44 -35.80
C THR A 205 9.55 2.28 -34.54
N VAL A 206 9.80 1.72 -33.36
CA VAL A 206 9.92 2.51 -32.13
C VAL A 206 11.39 2.85 -31.92
N THR A 207 11.68 4.14 -31.83
CA THR A 207 13.03 4.67 -31.58
C THR A 207 13.08 5.27 -30.18
N VAL A 208 14.08 4.88 -29.41
CA VAL A 208 14.38 5.45 -28.09
C VAL A 208 15.68 6.22 -28.15
N GLU A 209 15.63 7.48 -27.72
CA GLU A 209 16.75 8.41 -27.71
C GLU A 209 16.90 9.07 -26.32
N ASN A 210 18.02 9.79 -26.15
CA ASN A 210 18.28 10.61 -24.97
C ASN A 210 18.18 9.85 -23.64
N VAL A 211 18.54 8.57 -23.63
CA VAL A 211 18.52 7.73 -22.43
C VAL A 211 19.48 8.31 -21.41
N LYS A 212 18.98 8.68 -20.23
CA LYS A 212 19.71 9.27 -19.12
C LYS A 212 19.88 8.22 -18.02
N VAL A 213 21.12 7.84 -17.76
CA VAL A 213 21.49 6.85 -16.75
C VAL A 213 22.35 7.52 -15.69
N GLU A 214 22.03 7.29 -14.44
CA GLU A 214 22.76 7.79 -13.27
C GLU A 214 23.41 6.62 -12.53
N ASN A 215 24.68 6.76 -12.16
CA ASN A 215 25.32 5.84 -11.23
C ASN A 215 25.20 6.38 -9.82
N VAL A 216 24.41 5.70 -9.00
CA VAL A 216 24.33 5.96 -7.57
C VAL A 216 25.25 5.01 -6.83
N GLY A 217 25.65 5.37 -5.60
CA GLY A 217 26.67 4.67 -4.84
C GLY A 217 28.11 5.06 -5.19
N ASP A 218 29.06 4.33 -4.62
CA ASP A 218 30.48 4.69 -4.53
C ASP A 218 31.41 3.89 -5.48
N GLU A 219 30.87 2.94 -6.24
CA GLU A 219 31.63 2.14 -7.21
C GLU A 219 31.45 2.62 -8.66
N GLU A 220 32.49 2.46 -9.47
CA GLU A 220 32.41 2.67 -10.92
C GLU A 220 31.67 1.50 -11.59
N LEU A 221 30.52 1.78 -12.19
CA LEU A 221 29.67 0.76 -12.81
C LEU A 221 29.71 0.77 -14.35
N LYS A 222 29.34 -0.37 -14.93
CA LYS A 222 29.08 -0.52 -16.36
C LYS A 222 28.03 -1.62 -16.55
N GLN A 223 27.01 -1.37 -17.36
CA GLN A 223 25.99 -2.36 -17.71
C GLN A 223 25.55 -2.17 -19.16
N ASP A 224 24.76 -3.12 -19.64
CA ASP A 224 24.00 -2.94 -20.88
C ASP A 224 22.65 -2.32 -20.53
N ILE A 225 22.25 -1.29 -21.26
CA ILE A 225 20.88 -0.79 -21.23
C ILE A 225 20.09 -1.55 -22.29
N GLU A 226 18.97 -2.12 -21.88
CA GLU A 226 18.13 -2.94 -22.74
C GLU A 226 16.78 -2.24 -23.00
N LEU A 227 16.31 -2.35 -24.24
CA LEU A 227 14.93 -2.04 -24.61
C LEU A 227 14.13 -3.34 -24.59
N LEU A 228 13.08 -3.38 -23.79
CA LEU A 228 12.10 -4.45 -23.76
C LEU A 228 10.82 -4.01 -24.48
N ASP A 229 10.24 -4.93 -25.25
CA ASP A 229 8.95 -4.74 -25.90
C ASP A 229 7.77 -4.82 -24.91
N TYR A 230 6.56 -4.72 -25.46
CA TYR A 230 5.30 -4.74 -24.69
C TYR A 230 5.07 -6.04 -23.89
N ASP A 231 5.76 -7.12 -24.24
CA ASP A 231 5.63 -8.43 -23.59
C ASP A 231 6.86 -8.73 -22.70
N GLY A 232 7.74 -7.74 -22.49
CA GLY A 232 8.94 -7.84 -21.67
C GLY A 232 10.11 -8.56 -22.36
N SER A 233 10.03 -8.78 -23.67
CA SER A 233 11.11 -9.42 -24.42
C SER A 233 12.13 -8.38 -24.88
N LYS A 234 13.42 -8.67 -24.66
CA LYS A 234 14.51 -7.82 -25.13
C LYS A 234 14.54 -7.73 -26.66
N VAL A 235 14.50 -6.51 -27.19
CA VAL A 235 14.55 -6.22 -28.63
C VAL A 235 15.83 -5.51 -29.06
N ASP A 236 16.43 -4.68 -28.21
CA ASP A 236 17.69 -4.01 -28.47
C ASP A 236 18.48 -3.73 -27.18
N SER A 237 19.77 -3.41 -27.29
CA SER A 237 20.58 -2.95 -26.17
C SER A 237 21.87 -2.24 -26.60
N PHE A 238 22.38 -1.34 -25.77
CA PHE A 238 23.72 -0.78 -25.90
C PHE A 238 24.48 -0.79 -24.56
N PRO A 239 25.82 -0.90 -24.57
CA PRO A 239 26.62 -0.82 -23.35
C PRO A 239 26.81 0.64 -22.89
N THR A 240 26.62 0.93 -21.60
CA THR A 240 26.84 2.28 -21.03
C THR A 240 28.31 2.73 -21.10
N GLY A 241 29.24 1.77 -21.17
CA GLY A 241 30.62 2.01 -20.76
C GLY A 241 30.72 2.25 -19.25
N LYS A 242 31.89 2.71 -18.78
CA LYS A 242 32.11 3.05 -17.38
C LYS A 242 31.38 4.35 -17.03
N ILE A 243 30.62 4.35 -15.94
CA ILE A 243 30.03 5.54 -15.32
C ILE A 243 30.66 5.67 -13.94
N GLU A 244 31.24 6.83 -13.64
CA GLU A 244 31.88 7.07 -12.34
C GLU A 244 30.80 7.24 -11.24
N PRO A 245 31.14 7.07 -9.95
CA PRO A 245 30.23 7.37 -8.84
C PRO A 245 29.63 8.77 -8.95
N GLY A 246 28.33 8.91 -8.67
CA GLY A 246 27.58 10.17 -8.75
C GLY A 246 27.46 10.78 -10.16
N GLU A 247 27.99 10.12 -11.20
CA GLU A 247 27.93 10.62 -12.57
C GLU A 247 26.60 10.26 -13.23
N THR A 248 25.97 11.26 -13.87
CA THR A 248 24.84 11.04 -14.78
C THR A 248 25.25 11.23 -16.23
N LYS A 249 25.00 10.23 -17.08
CA LYS A 249 25.24 10.29 -18.53
C LYS A 249 23.94 10.30 -19.31
N THR A 250 23.93 11.06 -20.40
CA THR A 250 22.88 11.00 -21.41
C THR A 250 23.45 10.44 -22.70
N PHE A 251 22.87 9.34 -23.17
CA PHE A 251 23.24 8.66 -24.39
C PHE A 251 22.41 9.24 -25.54
N THR A 252 23.01 10.18 -26.30
CA THR A 252 22.35 10.88 -27.42
C THR A 252 22.79 10.38 -28.80
N ASN A 253 23.78 9.50 -28.88
CA ASN A 253 24.28 8.92 -30.13
C ASN A 253 24.10 7.40 -30.17
N GLU A 254 23.56 6.82 -29.10
CA GLU A 254 23.21 5.40 -29.00
C GLU A 254 21.69 5.38 -28.92
N ASN A 255 21.05 4.91 -29.97
CA ASN A 255 19.60 4.78 -30.05
C ASN A 255 19.25 3.30 -29.88
N LEU A 256 18.13 3.03 -29.21
CA LEU A 256 17.54 1.68 -29.20
C LEU A 256 16.40 1.66 -30.20
N GLU A 257 16.34 0.63 -31.03
CA GLU A 257 15.34 0.51 -32.09
C GLU A 257 14.56 -0.80 -31.99
N TRP A 258 13.24 -0.69 -32.11
CA TRP A 258 12.34 -1.83 -32.25
C TRP A 258 11.56 -1.72 -33.56
N SER A 259 12.10 -2.34 -34.60
CA SER A 259 11.58 -2.27 -35.97
C SER A 259 10.34 -3.12 -36.21
N ASP A 260 10.14 -4.19 -35.45
CA ASP A 260 9.01 -5.12 -35.59
C ASP A 260 7.87 -4.78 -34.60
N SER A 261 7.67 -3.50 -34.25
CA SER A 261 6.63 -3.12 -33.29
C SER A 261 5.22 -3.40 -33.85
N PRO A 262 4.34 -4.07 -33.09
CA PRO A 262 2.98 -4.34 -33.53
C PRO A 262 2.19 -3.04 -33.62
N GLU A 263 1.16 -3.02 -34.47
CA GLU A 263 0.22 -1.90 -34.58
C GLU A 263 -0.76 -1.87 -33.40
N ARG A 264 -0.25 -1.84 -32.17
CA ARG A 264 -1.02 -1.64 -30.93
C ARG A 264 -0.31 -0.70 -29.99
N THR A 265 -1.10 -0.01 -29.16
CA THR A 265 -0.57 0.78 -28.05
C THR A 265 -0.04 -0.16 -26.96
N GLY A 266 1.03 0.25 -26.29
CA GLY A 266 1.62 -0.49 -25.18
C GLY A 266 2.78 0.25 -24.52
N ASN A 267 3.26 -0.28 -23.40
CA ASN A 267 4.42 0.24 -22.69
C ASN A 267 5.68 -0.45 -23.17
N ILE A 268 6.68 0.31 -23.60
CA ILE A 268 8.05 -0.19 -23.68
C ILE A 268 8.75 0.04 -22.33
N THR A 269 9.77 -0.74 -22.07
CA THR A 269 10.61 -0.59 -20.88
C THR A 269 12.06 -0.42 -21.30
N VAL A 270 12.72 0.61 -20.78
CA VAL A 270 14.17 0.77 -20.85
C VAL A 270 14.74 0.39 -19.49
N THR A 271 15.63 -0.59 -19.46
CA THR A 271 16.10 -1.22 -18.21
C THR A 271 17.62 -1.29 -18.15
N SER A 272 18.15 -1.13 -16.95
CA SER A 272 19.47 -1.60 -16.54
C SER A 272 19.33 -2.93 -15.79
N GLU A 273 20.40 -3.45 -15.18
CA GLU A 273 20.29 -4.61 -14.27
C GLU A 273 19.62 -4.22 -12.93
N ASP A 274 19.62 -2.93 -12.57
CA ASP A 274 19.19 -2.42 -11.25
C ASP A 274 17.86 -1.67 -11.29
N ASP A 275 17.46 -1.13 -12.45
CA ASP A 275 16.31 -0.23 -12.59
C ASP A 275 15.62 -0.37 -13.94
N ALA A 276 14.34 -0.02 -13.98
CA ALA A 276 13.51 -0.09 -15.17
C ALA A 276 12.56 1.10 -15.23
N LEU A 277 12.55 1.79 -16.36
CA LEU A 277 11.63 2.89 -16.63
C LEU A 277 10.72 2.56 -17.81
N GLU A 278 9.42 2.77 -17.64
CA GLU A 278 8.42 2.52 -18.68
C GLU A 278 7.94 3.81 -19.35
N GLN A 279 7.63 3.72 -20.65
CA GLN A 279 6.92 4.76 -21.39
C GLN A 279 5.89 4.13 -22.32
N ARG A 280 4.67 4.68 -22.32
CA ARG A 280 3.62 4.27 -23.25
C ARG A 280 3.86 4.84 -24.65
N ILE A 281 3.79 3.97 -25.65
CA ILE A 281 3.77 4.32 -27.07
C ILE A 281 2.33 4.25 -27.57
N LEU A 282 1.74 5.42 -27.87
CA LEU A 282 0.42 5.51 -28.49
C LEU A 282 0.51 5.23 -29.98
N VAL A 283 -0.36 4.35 -30.47
CA VAL A 283 -0.49 4.07 -31.92
C VAL A 283 -1.74 4.73 -32.46
N GLU A 284 -1.54 5.77 -33.28
CA GLU A 284 -2.61 6.45 -34.00
C GLU A 284 -3.03 5.65 -35.24
N ARG A 285 -4.14 4.92 -35.12
CA ARG A 285 -4.78 4.20 -36.23
C ARG A 285 -6.29 4.12 -36.05
N ASP A 286 -6.97 3.71 -37.10
CA ASP A 286 -8.38 3.36 -37.02
C ASP A 286 -8.59 2.00 -36.29
N GLY A 287 -9.84 1.72 -35.92
CA GLY A 287 -10.23 0.45 -35.32
C GLY A 287 -9.93 -0.76 -36.22
N PRO A 288 -9.84 -1.97 -35.64
CA PRO A 288 -9.55 -3.19 -36.39
C PRO A 288 -10.60 -3.51 -37.47
N GLU A 289 -10.14 -4.06 -38.58
CA GLU A 289 -11.01 -4.77 -39.53
C GLU A 289 -11.42 -6.12 -38.95
N CYS A 290 -12.62 -6.18 -38.36
CA CYS A 290 -13.03 -7.34 -37.55
C CYS A 290 -13.17 -8.67 -38.29
N ASP A 291 -13.23 -8.68 -39.62
CA ASP A 291 -13.19 -9.91 -40.41
C ASP A 291 -11.80 -10.56 -40.49
N THR A 292 -10.76 -9.81 -40.12
CA THR A 292 -9.38 -10.29 -40.00
C THR A 292 -9.02 -10.76 -38.58
N VAL A 293 -9.83 -10.41 -37.59
CA VAL A 293 -9.60 -10.75 -36.18
C VAL A 293 -10.08 -12.18 -35.89
N SER A 294 -9.27 -12.94 -35.17
CA SER A 294 -9.55 -14.33 -34.81
C SER A 294 -9.37 -14.58 -33.32
N TYR A 295 -9.99 -15.66 -32.84
CA TYR A 295 -10.03 -16.03 -31.43
C TYR A 295 -9.64 -17.48 -31.29
N ASP A 296 -8.70 -17.74 -30.39
CA ASP A 296 -8.49 -19.08 -29.87
C ASP A 296 -9.61 -19.43 -28.88
N ILE A 297 -9.88 -20.73 -28.73
CA ILE A 297 -10.88 -21.24 -27.79
C ILE A 297 -10.15 -22.00 -26.69
N ASP A 298 -10.48 -21.72 -25.44
CA ASP A 298 -9.90 -22.39 -24.27
C ASP A 298 -10.56 -23.74 -23.97
N SER A 299 -10.19 -24.36 -22.85
CA SER A 299 -10.71 -25.68 -22.46
C SER A 299 -12.17 -25.68 -21.98
N ASP A 300 -12.72 -24.51 -21.66
CA ASP A 300 -14.09 -24.31 -21.19
C ASP A 300 -15.00 -23.78 -22.32
N ASP A 301 -14.53 -23.84 -23.56
CA ASP A 301 -15.18 -23.33 -24.77
C ASP A 301 -15.32 -21.78 -24.81
N TYR A 302 -14.56 -21.05 -23.99
CA TYR A 302 -14.50 -19.58 -24.06
C TYR A 302 -13.54 -19.13 -25.16
N ARG A 303 -13.94 -18.09 -25.89
CA ARG A 303 -13.07 -17.38 -26.83
C ARG A 303 -12.12 -16.47 -26.07
N LYS A 304 -10.83 -16.60 -26.34
CA LYS A 304 -9.80 -15.81 -25.69
C LYS A 304 -9.76 -14.40 -26.25
N VAL A 305 -9.79 -13.42 -25.35
CA VAL A 305 -9.58 -12.00 -25.66
C VAL A 305 -8.25 -11.60 -25.01
N GLU A 306 -7.26 -11.37 -25.86
CA GLU A 306 -5.87 -11.05 -25.50
C GLU A 306 -5.46 -9.65 -25.96
N THR A 307 -6.22 -9.05 -26.89
CA THR A 307 -5.96 -7.71 -27.44
C THR A 307 -7.21 -6.83 -27.46
N VAL A 308 -7.02 -5.51 -27.49
CA VAL A 308 -8.11 -4.54 -27.64
C VAL A 308 -8.86 -4.71 -28.97
N ASP A 309 -8.18 -5.20 -30.02
CA ASP A 309 -8.81 -5.48 -31.30
C ASP A 309 -9.82 -6.63 -31.18
N GLN A 310 -9.44 -7.72 -30.50
CA GLN A 310 -10.34 -8.82 -30.17
C GLN A 310 -11.49 -8.36 -29.29
N LEU A 311 -11.27 -7.43 -28.36
CA LEU A 311 -12.34 -6.90 -27.53
C LEU A 311 -13.41 -6.17 -28.38
N GLN A 312 -13.00 -5.27 -29.29
CA GLN A 312 -13.97 -4.54 -30.13
C GLN A 312 -14.69 -5.48 -31.11
N CYS A 313 -14.02 -6.51 -31.58
CA CYS A 313 -14.55 -7.39 -32.61
C CYS A 313 -15.40 -8.56 -32.09
N ILE A 314 -15.75 -8.59 -30.80
CA ILE A 314 -16.60 -9.65 -30.20
C ILE A 314 -17.89 -9.85 -31.00
N GLU A 315 -18.52 -8.76 -31.43
CA GLU A 315 -19.78 -8.81 -32.17
C GLU A 315 -19.65 -9.41 -33.59
N PHE A 316 -18.41 -9.57 -34.10
CA PHE A 316 -18.12 -10.07 -35.46
C PHE A 316 -17.25 -11.34 -35.49
N ALA A 317 -17.11 -12.04 -34.37
CA ALA A 317 -16.22 -13.21 -34.22
C ALA A 317 -16.53 -14.48 -35.07
N ASP A 318 -17.53 -14.47 -35.95
CA ASP A 318 -17.95 -15.60 -36.81
C ASP A 318 -17.96 -15.16 -38.29
N ALA A 319 -17.44 -16.01 -39.18
CA ALA A 319 -17.14 -15.71 -40.59
C ALA A 319 -18.28 -16.00 -41.61
N THR A 320 -19.44 -16.52 -41.18
CA THR A 320 -20.46 -17.10 -42.08
C THR A 320 -21.66 -16.20 -42.52
N HIS A 321 -21.66 -14.89 -42.26
CA HIS A 321 -22.72 -13.92 -42.65
C HIS A 321 -24.17 -14.25 -42.17
N ASP A 322 -24.30 -15.03 -41.09
CA ASP A 322 -25.48 -15.21 -40.21
C ASP A 322 -25.08 -14.85 -38.75
N THR A 323 -24.14 -13.92 -38.61
CA THR A 323 -22.99 -14.03 -37.69
C THR A 323 -23.04 -13.14 -36.47
N ARG A 324 -23.55 -11.91 -36.59
CA ARG A 324 -23.61 -10.93 -35.48
C ARG A 324 -24.26 -11.53 -34.23
N LYS A 325 -25.47 -12.05 -34.40
CA LYS A 325 -26.25 -12.67 -33.31
C LYS A 325 -25.58 -13.93 -32.73
N LYS A 326 -24.89 -14.72 -33.56
CA LYS A 326 -24.19 -15.92 -33.07
C LYS A 326 -22.94 -15.57 -32.29
N SER A 327 -22.15 -14.60 -32.76
CA SER A 327 -20.97 -14.11 -32.08
C SER A 327 -21.30 -13.55 -30.70
N LEU A 328 -22.39 -12.80 -30.59
CA LEU A 328 -22.90 -12.28 -29.31
C LEU A 328 -23.40 -13.37 -28.35
N GLN A 329 -23.70 -14.58 -28.84
CA GLN A 329 -24.11 -15.74 -28.02
C GLN A 329 -22.93 -16.63 -27.61
N GLN A 330 -21.70 -16.31 -28.02
CA GLN A 330 -20.51 -17.04 -27.60
C GLN A 330 -19.99 -16.47 -26.28
N ASP A 331 -19.24 -17.29 -25.56
CA ASP A 331 -18.60 -16.90 -24.30
C ASP A 331 -17.17 -16.41 -24.56
N TYR A 332 -16.74 -15.39 -23.81
CA TYR A 332 -15.46 -14.70 -24.00
C TYR A 332 -14.73 -14.52 -22.67
N ARG A 333 -13.40 -14.67 -22.69
CA ARG A 333 -12.57 -14.62 -21.50
C ARG A 333 -11.33 -13.78 -21.75
N LEU A 334 -11.08 -12.78 -20.90
CA LEU A 334 -9.84 -12.01 -20.95
C LEU A 334 -8.68 -12.87 -20.46
N TYR A 335 -7.58 -12.91 -21.20
CA TYR A 335 -6.36 -13.65 -20.82
C TYR A 335 -5.21 -12.75 -20.40
N ASN A 336 -5.23 -11.48 -20.81
CA ASN A 336 -4.24 -10.47 -20.48
C ASN A 336 -4.96 -9.18 -20.04
N ASP A 337 -4.22 -8.31 -19.37
CA ASP A 337 -4.58 -6.91 -19.27
C ASP A 337 -4.61 -6.29 -20.68
N ILE A 338 -5.57 -5.40 -20.93
CA ILE A 338 -5.79 -4.76 -22.22
C ILE A 338 -5.46 -3.27 -22.10
N ASP A 339 -4.39 -2.83 -22.76
CA ASP A 339 -4.12 -1.41 -23.01
C ASP A 339 -5.05 -0.93 -24.14
N ALA A 340 -6.00 -0.07 -23.79
CA ALA A 340 -6.99 0.49 -24.69
C ALA A 340 -6.81 2.00 -24.94
N TYR A 341 -5.68 2.61 -24.54
CA TYR A 341 -5.46 4.05 -24.72
C TYR A 341 -5.42 4.48 -26.20
N GLY A 342 -5.07 3.57 -27.10
CA GLY A 342 -5.11 3.80 -28.55
C GLY A 342 -6.53 3.98 -29.10
N THR A 343 -7.57 3.53 -28.38
CA THR A 343 -8.95 3.58 -28.87
C THR A 343 -9.44 5.00 -29.12
N GLN A 344 -8.84 6.04 -28.51
CA GLN A 344 -9.16 7.44 -28.78
C GLN A 344 -9.01 7.88 -30.25
N PHE A 345 -8.24 7.14 -31.05
CA PHE A 345 -8.05 7.41 -32.48
C PHE A 345 -8.95 6.56 -33.38
N TRP A 346 -9.65 5.58 -32.80
CA TRP A 346 -10.43 4.61 -33.55
C TRP A 346 -11.77 5.19 -34.00
N ASN A 347 -12.29 4.63 -35.07
CA ASN A 347 -13.64 4.87 -35.59
C ASN A 347 -13.90 6.36 -35.82
N ASP A 348 -13.03 7.00 -36.61
CA ASP A 348 -13.05 8.44 -36.90
C ASP A 348 -12.88 9.36 -35.65
N GLY A 349 -12.34 8.82 -34.56
CA GLY A 349 -12.14 9.52 -33.29
C GLY A 349 -13.31 9.37 -32.30
N ASP A 350 -14.36 8.63 -32.65
CA ASP A 350 -15.48 8.34 -31.74
C ASP A 350 -15.12 7.31 -30.65
N GLY A 351 -13.91 6.75 -30.70
CA GLY A 351 -13.48 5.77 -29.73
C GLY A 351 -14.00 4.36 -30.04
N PHE A 352 -13.87 3.48 -29.07
CA PHE A 352 -14.32 2.09 -29.12
C PHE A 352 -15.82 1.97 -29.49
N VAL A 353 -16.18 0.97 -30.30
CA VAL A 353 -17.58 0.66 -30.64
C VAL A 353 -18.19 -0.24 -29.56
N PRO A 354 -19.26 0.18 -28.86
CA PRO A 354 -19.94 -0.65 -27.88
C PRO A 354 -20.32 -2.04 -28.41
N ILE A 355 -20.15 -3.06 -27.57
CA ILE A 355 -20.49 -4.46 -27.89
C ILE A 355 -21.99 -4.67 -27.73
N GLY A 356 -22.61 -5.19 -28.79
CA GLY A 356 -24.04 -5.42 -28.87
C GLY A 356 -24.81 -4.13 -29.16
N ALA A 357 -26.13 -4.25 -29.30
CA ALA A 357 -27.02 -3.12 -29.54
C ALA A 357 -28.44 -3.40 -29.05
N GLN A 358 -29.14 -2.32 -28.68
CA GLN A 358 -30.57 -2.32 -28.42
C GLN A 358 -31.31 -1.86 -29.68
N GLU A 359 -31.88 -2.80 -30.44
CA GLU A 359 -32.61 -2.50 -31.68
C GLU A 359 -34.07 -2.95 -31.58
N GLN A 360 -35.01 -2.13 -32.09
CA GLN A 360 -36.44 -2.33 -31.87
C GLN A 360 -37.01 -3.64 -32.42
N ASN A 361 -36.36 -4.28 -33.39
CA ASN A 361 -36.88 -5.47 -34.07
C ASN A 361 -35.85 -6.61 -34.19
N GLU A 362 -34.64 -6.42 -33.65
CA GLU A 362 -33.55 -7.39 -33.75
C GLU A 362 -32.85 -7.51 -32.39
N GLU A 363 -32.62 -8.75 -31.96
CA GLU A 363 -31.95 -9.04 -30.69
C GLU A 363 -30.43 -9.12 -30.94
N TYR A 364 -29.75 -7.98 -30.77
CA TYR A 364 -28.29 -7.86 -30.81
C TYR A 364 -27.70 -7.55 -29.43
N GLU A 365 -28.40 -7.92 -28.38
CA GLU A 365 -27.88 -7.88 -27.01
C GLU A 365 -26.78 -8.94 -26.86
N PHE A 366 -25.72 -8.61 -26.13
CA PHE A 366 -24.70 -9.60 -25.76
C PHE A 366 -25.35 -10.68 -24.89
N ALA A 367 -25.25 -11.94 -25.30
CA ALA A 367 -26.00 -13.08 -24.78
C ALA A 367 -25.14 -14.22 -24.24
N GLY A 368 -23.83 -14.20 -24.49
CA GLY A 368 -22.87 -15.11 -23.86
C GLY A 368 -22.40 -14.63 -22.50
N ASP A 369 -21.45 -15.35 -21.93
CA ASP A 369 -20.75 -14.99 -20.71
C ASP A 369 -19.43 -14.27 -21.02
N PHE A 370 -19.13 -13.20 -20.28
CA PHE A 370 -17.88 -12.47 -20.36
C PHE A 370 -17.14 -12.56 -19.02
N ASP A 371 -16.02 -13.28 -19.00
CA ASP A 371 -15.19 -13.49 -17.82
C ASP A 371 -13.88 -12.70 -17.92
N GLY A 372 -13.76 -11.63 -17.16
CA GLY A 372 -12.55 -10.81 -17.10
C GLY A 372 -11.37 -11.47 -16.37
N GLN A 373 -11.58 -12.55 -15.62
CA GLN A 373 -10.57 -13.22 -14.76
C GLN A 373 -9.82 -12.29 -13.78
N GLY A 374 -10.30 -11.07 -13.56
CA GLY A 374 -9.63 -10.04 -12.78
C GLY A 374 -8.63 -9.18 -13.55
N ASN A 375 -8.41 -9.46 -14.85
CA ASN A 375 -7.61 -8.63 -15.73
C ASN A 375 -8.23 -7.23 -15.90
N LYS A 376 -7.38 -6.28 -16.27
CA LYS A 376 -7.73 -4.90 -16.47
C LYS A 376 -8.00 -4.58 -17.93
N ILE A 377 -8.86 -3.60 -18.14
CA ILE A 377 -8.96 -2.85 -19.40
C ILE A 377 -8.67 -1.40 -19.02
N GLU A 378 -7.55 -0.87 -19.51
CA GLU A 378 -7.00 0.42 -19.07
C GLU A 378 -7.08 1.45 -20.20
N GLY A 379 -7.49 2.68 -19.88
CA GLY A 379 -7.47 3.81 -20.83
C GLY A 379 -8.49 3.76 -21.96
N LEU A 380 -9.56 2.97 -21.81
CA LEU A 380 -10.57 2.83 -22.86
C LEU A 380 -11.29 4.16 -23.12
N HIS A 381 -11.35 4.57 -24.38
CA HIS A 381 -12.04 5.78 -24.82
C HIS A 381 -13.28 5.43 -25.66
N ILE A 382 -14.44 5.99 -25.30
CA ILE A 382 -15.67 5.96 -26.10
C ILE A 382 -16.25 7.39 -26.07
N ASP A 383 -16.20 8.11 -27.19
CA ASP A 383 -16.82 9.45 -27.32
C ASP A 383 -17.94 9.43 -28.36
N ARG A 384 -19.11 8.95 -27.92
CA ARG A 384 -20.31 8.75 -28.76
C ARG A 384 -21.47 9.59 -28.24
N MET A 385 -21.23 10.87 -27.99
CA MET A 385 -22.22 11.81 -27.40
C MET A 385 -23.56 11.88 -28.14
N ASP A 386 -23.62 11.51 -29.42
CA ASP A 386 -24.85 11.48 -30.22
C ASP A 386 -25.59 10.13 -30.20
N GLU A 387 -25.04 9.10 -29.56
CA GLU A 387 -25.58 7.73 -29.52
C GLU A 387 -26.15 7.33 -28.15
N SER A 388 -27.21 6.55 -28.14
CA SER A 388 -27.80 5.99 -26.90
C SER A 388 -27.21 4.61 -26.62
N PHE A 389 -27.28 4.14 -25.37
CA PHE A 389 -26.76 2.84 -24.95
C PHE A 389 -25.25 2.73 -25.11
N VAL A 390 -24.52 3.63 -24.43
CA VAL A 390 -23.05 3.70 -24.53
C VAL A 390 -22.39 3.12 -23.28
N GLY A 391 -21.52 2.16 -23.51
CA GLY A 391 -20.67 1.47 -22.53
C GLY A 391 -19.81 0.45 -23.27
N ILE A 392 -18.93 -0.28 -22.58
CA ILE A 392 -18.22 -1.40 -23.24
C ILE A 392 -19.22 -2.36 -23.86
N PHE A 393 -20.26 -2.72 -23.10
CA PHE A 393 -21.44 -3.39 -23.61
C PHE A 393 -22.58 -2.38 -23.75
N ALA A 394 -23.10 -2.20 -24.95
CA ALA A 394 -24.29 -1.37 -25.17
C ALA A 394 -25.49 -1.96 -24.42
N SER A 395 -25.69 -3.28 -24.56
CA SER A 395 -26.75 -4.01 -23.85
C SER A 395 -26.38 -5.47 -23.65
N THR A 396 -26.70 -6.01 -22.48
CA THR A 396 -26.67 -7.47 -22.21
C THR A 396 -28.08 -8.07 -22.30
N ASN A 397 -28.16 -9.37 -22.57
CA ASN A 397 -29.41 -10.05 -22.93
C ASN A 397 -30.43 -10.01 -21.78
N TYR A 398 -31.71 -9.97 -22.15
CA TYR A 398 -32.87 -9.86 -21.26
C TYR A 398 -32.99 -8.51 -20.56
N PHE A 399 -32.46 -7.45 -21.17
CA PHE A 399 -32.80 -6.10 -20.76
C PHE A 399 -34.29 -5.80 -21.11
N ASP A 400 -35.11 -5.48 -20.10
CA ASP A 400 -36.56 -5.24 -20.25
C ASP A 400 -37.34 -6.48 -20.76
N ALA A 401 -37.07 -7.63 -20.15
CA ALA A 401 -37.72 -8.91 -20.46
C ALA A 401 -39.22 -8.97 -20.08
N GLY A 402 -39.76 -7.86 -19.55
CA GLY A 402 -41.16 -7.72 -19.18
C GLY A 402 -41.61 -8.72 -18.10
N GLN A 403 -42.84 -9.20 -18.18
CA GLN A 403 -43.45 -10.03 -17.12
C GLN A 403 -42.87 -11.45 -16.98
N ASN A 404 -41.87 -11.82 -17.79
CA ASN A 404 -41.30 -13.17 -17.86
C ASN A 404 -39.80 -13.23 -17.53
N GLY A 405 -39.15 -12.12 -17.21
CA GLY A 405 -37.74 -12.10 -16.80
C GLY A 405 -37.59 -12.38 -15.31
N ASP A 406 -36.91 -13.48 -14.96
CA ASP A 406 -36.36 -13.61 -13.61
C ASP A 406 -35.16 -12.66 -13.48
N VAL A 407 -35.07 -11.93 -12.37
CA VAL A 407 -33.90 -11.08 -12.09
C VAL A 407 -32.64 -11.93 -12.17
N GLY A 408 -31.64 -11.48 -12.94
CA GLY A 408 -30.41 -12.23 -13.15
C GLY A 408 -30.42 -13.19 -14.35
N ALA A 409 -31.56 -13.36 -15.04
CA ALA A 409 -31.61 -14.18 -16.25
C ALA A 409 -30.93 -13.46 -17.44
N GLY A 410 -30.04 -14.16 -18.14
CA GLY A 410 -29.30 -13.64 -19.29
C GLY A 410 -27.81 -13.90 -19.16
N SER A 411 -27.01 -13.01 -19.74
CA SER A 411 -25.54 -13.06 -19.71
C SER A 411 -24.96 -12.84 -18.33
N THR A 412 -23.79 -13.43 -18.08
CA THR A 412 -22.93 -13.05 -16.96
C THR A 412 -21.79 -12.18 -17.46
N VAL A 413 -21.66 -10.95 -16.94
CA VAL A 413 -20.47 -10.10 -17.16
C VAL A 413 -19.72 -10.00 -15.82
N GLY A 414 -18.63 -10.73 -15.71
CA GLY A 414 -17.96 -11.04 -14.45
C GLY A 414 -16.49 -10.64 -14.41
N SER A 415 -15.98 -10.29 -13.24
CA SER A 415 -14.53 -10.18 -12.96
C SER A 415 -13.76 -9.19 -13.85
N VAL A 416 -14.39 -8.11 -14.30
CA VAL A 416 -13.78 -7.09 -15.17
C VAL A 416 -13.31 -5.88 -14.36
N ARG A 417 -12.06 -5.43 -14.58
CA ARG A 417 -11.50 -4.24 -13.92
C ARG A 417 -11.24 -3.14 -14.94
N LEU A 418 -12.06 -2.09 -14.92
CA LEU A 418 -11.87 -0.92 -15.77
C LEU A 418 -11.08 0.14 -15.01
N VAL A 419 -9.99 0.63 -15.61
CA VAL A 419 -9.11 1.64 -15.03
C VAL A 419 -8.95 2.78 -16.03
N ASP A 420 -9.09 4.01 -15.56
CA ASP A 420 -8.92 5.23 -16.38
C ASP A 420 -9.74 5.23 -17.69
N ILE A 421 -11.02 4.81 -17.63
CA ILE A 421 -11.89 4.87 -18.81
C ILE A 421 -12.45 6.28 -19.03
N ASP A 422 -12.75 6.65 -20.26
CA ASP A 422 -13.50 7.86 -20.63
C ASP A 422 -14.66 7.45 -21.54
N VAL A 423 -15.87 7.40 -20.97
CA VAL A 423 -17.08 6.93 -21.66
C VAL A 423 -18.12 8.04 -21.72
N ARG A 424 -18.48 8.45 -22.93
CA ARG A 424 -19.39 9.56 -23.20
C ARG A 424 -20.48 9.14 -24.17
N GLY A 425 -21.73 9.41 -23.82
CA GLY A 425 -22.88 9.03 -24.64
C GLY A 425 -24.07 9.97 -24.50
N LYS A 426 -25.09 9.73 -25.30
CA LYS A 426 -26.33 10.54 -25.29
C LYS A 426 -27.18 10.24 -24.07
N THR A 427 -27.69 9.01 -23.97
CA THR A 427 -28.58 8.56 -22.89
C THR A 427 -28.41 7.06 -22.66
N VAL A 428 -28.66 6.61 -21.43
CA VAL A 428 -28.36 5.24 -20.98
C VAL A 428 -26.88 4.97 -21.18
N VAL A 429 -26.06 5.56 -20.31
CA VAL A 429 -24.60 5.45 -20.38
C VAL A 429 -24.10 4.75 -19.12
N GLY A 430 -23.26 3.72 -19.31
CA GLY A 430 -22.65 2.95 -18.24
C GLY A 430 -21.20 2.67 -18.56
N GLY A 431 -20.31 2.76 -17.58
CA GLY A 431 -18.89 2.49 -17.81
C GLY A 431 -18.63 1.07 -18.35
N LEU A 432 -19.25 0.05 -17.74
CA LEU A 432 -19.13 -1.35 -18.18
C LEU A 432 -20.30 -1.79 -19.06
N VAL A 433 -21.54 -1.61 -18.58
CA VAL A 433 -22.75 -2.00 -19.32
C VAL A 433 -23.71 -0.81 -19.37
N ALA A 434 -24.13 -0.40 -20.55
CA ALA A 434 -25.11 0.69 -20.68
C ALA A 434 -26.49 0.22 -20.21
N ALA A 435 -27.04 -0.83 -20.82
CA ALA A 435 -28.29 -1.47 -20.46
C ALA A 435 -28.07 -2.91 -19.99
N ALA A 436 -28.22 -3.17 -18.69
CA ALA A 436 -27.96 -4.48 -18.12
C ALA A 436 -29.25 -5.30 -17.97
N GLY A 437 -29.28 -6.46 -18.62
CA GLY A 437 -29.95 -7.69 -18.15
C GLY A 437 -28.94 -8.65 -17.52
N GLY A 438 -29.36 -9.87 -17.20
CA GLY A 438 -28.45 -10.91 -16.68
C GLY A 438 -27.80 -10.57 -15.34
N THR A 439 -26.56 -11.01 -15.13
CA THR A 439 -25.80 -10.81 -13.90
C THR A 439 -24.53 -10.01 -14.18
N VAL A 440 -24.27 -8.96 -13.39
CA VAL A 440 -22.98 -8.27 -13.39
C VAL A 440 -22.30 -8.52 -12.04
N GLU A 441 -21.10 -9.10 -12.05
CA GLU A 441 -20.43 -9.53 -10.82
C GLU A 441 -18.93 -9.26 -10.76
N ASN A 442 -18.41 -9.04 -9.55
CA ASN A 442 -16.98 -8.88 -9.25
C ASN A 442 -16.26 -7.84 -10.13
N ALA A 443 -16.97 -6.80 -10.55
CA ALA A 443 -16.49 -5.78 -11.46
C ALA A 443 -16.16 -4.46 -10.74
N SER A 444 -15.16 -3.75 -11.24
CA SER A 444 -14.87 -2.38 -10.80
C SER A 444 -14.67 -1.43 -11.96
N VAL A 445 -15.07 -0.18 -11.77
CA VAL A 445 -14.88 0.90 -12.75
C VAL A 445 -14.27 2.12 -12.10
N ASP A 446 -13.18 2.61 -12.68
CA ASP A 446 -12.49 3.86 -12.37
C ASP A 446 -12.33 4.70 -13.67
N GLY A 447 -12.38 6.03 -13.56
CA GLY A 447 -12.34 6.94 -14.71
C GLY A 447 -13.49 7.95 -14.77
N TYR A 448 -14.03 8.18 -15.96
CA TYR A 448 -15.02 9.21 -16.27
C TYR A 448 -16.17 8.63 -17.10
N VAL A 449 -17.42 8.92 -16.71
CA VAL A 449 -18.63 8.49 -17.44
C VAL A 449 -19.60 9.67 -17.54
N GLU A 450 -19.93 10.07 -18.77
CA GLU A 450 -20.77 11.23 -19.05
C GLU A 450 -21.95 10.89 -19.97
N SER A 451 -23.10 11.48 -19.67
CA SER A 451 -24.29 11.46 -20.51
C SER A 451 -24.82 12.86 -20.80
N GLU A 452 -25.21 13.12 -22.06
CA GLU A 452 -25.94 14.34 -22.45
C GLU A 452 -27.27 14.47 -21.67
N TYR A 453 -27.90 13.33 -21.34
CA TYR A 453 -29.11 13.26 -20.54
C TYR A 453 -28.88 12.68 -19.13
N GLN A 454 -29.96 12.47 -18.37
CA GLN A 454 -29.88 12.07 -16.94
C GLN A 454 -29.73 10.56 -16.71
N GLN A 455 -29.70 9.73 -17.76
CA GLN A 455 -29.62 8.27 -17.61
C GLN A 455 -28.16 7.82 -17.70
N VAL A 456 -27.43 7.94 -16.59
CA VAL A 456 -26.02 7.58 -16.49
C VAL A 456 -25.72 6.86 -15.17
N GLY A 457 -24.83 5.87 -15.22
CA GLY A 457 -24.28 5.23 -14.02
C GLY A 457 -22.82 4.87 -14.21
N GLY A 458 -22.04 4.91 -13.13
CA GLY A 458 -20.59 4.71 -13.22
C GLY A 458 -20.15 3.29 -13.60
N LEU A 459 -21.04 2.29 -13.51
CA LEU A 459 -20.75 0.91 -13.91
C LEU A 459 -21.85 0.36 -14.81
N VAL A 460 -23.11 0.45 -14.35
CA VAL A 460 -24.31 0.15 -15.15
C VAL A 460 -25.13 1.41 -15.33
N GLY A 461 -25.52 1.73 -16.58
CA GLY A 461 -26.39 2.86 -16.88
C GLY A 461 -27.85 2.61 -16.47
N HIS A 462 -28.42 1.48 -16.90
CA HIS A 462 -29.78 1.06 -16.56
C HIS A 462 -29.87 -0.46 -16.40
N GLY A 463 -30.14 -0.96 -15.20
CA GLY A 463 -30.31 -2.40 -14.92
C GLY A 463 -31.76 -2.74 -14.59
N HIS A 464 -32.63 -2.87 -15.60
CA HIS A 464 -34.06 -3.11 -15.39
C HIS A 464 -34.35 -4.50 -14.79
N ASP A 465 -33.67 -5.54 -15.29
CA ASP A 465 -33.84 -6.95 -14.88
C ASP A 465 -32.52 -7.63 -14.47
N ALA A 466 -31.45 -6.85 -14.30
CA ALA A 466 -30.13 -7.38 -13.92
C ALA A 466 -29.99 -7.66 -12.42
N ASP A 467 -29.22 -8.70 -12.07
CA ASP A 467 -28.70 -8.88 -10.71
C ASP A 467 -27.38 -8.13 -10.53
N LEU A 468 -27.43 -7.08 -9.70
CA LEU A 468 -26.30 -6.20 -9.39
C LEU A 468 -25.85 -6.32 -7.92
N ASN A 469 -26.26 -7.36 -7.20
CA ASN A 469 -25.89 -7.57 -5.79
C ASN A 469 -24.55 -8.30 -5.60
N ASN A 470 -23.61 -8.17 -6.56
CA ASN A 470 -22.47 -9.06 -6.69
C ASN A 470 -21.11 -8.34 -6.69
N ARG A 471 -20.72 -7.72 -5.57
CA ARG A 471 -19.38 -7.12 -5.35
C ARG A 471 -18.97 -6.12 -6.46
N LEU A 472 -19.74 -5.05 -6.60
CA LEU A 472 -19.52 -4.02 -7.60
C LEU A 472 -18.92 -2.76 -6.97
N VAL A 473 -17.91 -2.17 -7.63
CA VAL A 473 -17.25 -0.94 -7.16
C VAL A 473 -17.19 0.07 -8.30
N SER A 474 -17.67 1.29 -8.08
CA SER A 474 -17.44 2.41 -8.99
C SER A 474 -16.75 3.55 -8.24
N ARG A 475 -15.59 3.96 -8.76
CA ARG A 475 -14.83 5.14 -8.35
C ARG A 475 -14.86 6.24 -9.42
N ALA A 476 -15.55 5.97 -10.53
CA ALA A 476 -15.64 6.90 -11.65
C ALA A 476 -16.34 8.21 -11.27
N THR A 477 -15.91 9.29 -11.91
CA THR A 477 -16.66 10.54 -11.97
C THR A 477 -17.84 10.37 -12.91
N VAL A 478 -19.06 10.62 -12.43
CA VAL A 478 -20.29 10.41 -13.19
C VAL A 478 -21.01 11.73 -13.42
N ILE A 479 -21.21 12.11 -14.69
CA ILE A 479 -21.87 13.36 -15.08
C ILE A 479 -23.11 13.05 -15.93
N GLY A 480 -24.29 13.43 -15.43
CA GLY A 480 -25.53 13.41 -16.19
C GLY A 480 -26.03 14.84 -16.39
N SER A 481 -26.35 15.20 -17.62
CA SER A 481 -26.73 16.58 -17.97
C SER A 481 -28.25 16.80 -17.90
N TYR A 482 -28.92 17.14 -19.01
CA TYR A 482 -30.29 17.65 -18.99
C TYR A 482 -31.33 16.52 -18.98
N PRO A 483 -32.54 16.70 -18.44
CA PRO A 483 -33.62 15.72 -18.66
C PRO A 483 -34.02 15.71 -20.15
N ALA A 484 -34.15 14.52 -20.75
CA ALA A 484 -34.63 14.37 -22.12
C ALA A 484 -36.04 14.97 -22.25
N CYS A 485 -36.19 16.05 -23.02
CA CYS A 485 -37.51 16.65 -23.28
C CYS A 485 -38.25 15.75 -24.28
N ALA A 486 -39.34 15.11 -23.85
CA ALA A 486 -40.18 14.30 -24.73
C ALA A 486 -40.83 15.19 -25.81
N ASP A 487 -40.32 15.13 -27.04
CA ASP A 487 -41.01 15.70 -28.20
C ASP A 487 -42.22 14.84 -28.55
N ASN A 488 -43.37 15.26 -28.04
CA ASN A 488 -44.67 14.64 -28.28
C ASN A 488 -45.20 15.04 -29.68
N GLU A 489 -44.49 14.64 -30.74
CA GLU A 489 -44.89 14.81 -32.14
C GLU A 489 -45.27 13.46 -32.78
N SER A 490 -46.13 12.65 -32.15
CA SER A 490 -46.99 11.71 -32.89
C SER A 490 -48.19 11.19 -32.08
N SER A 491 -49.34 11.85 -32.21
CA SER A 491 -50.68 11.22 -32.22
C SER A 491 -51.79 12.28 -32.33
N ALA A 492 -51.87 12.93 -33.49
CA ALA A 492 -53.08 13.66 -33.86
C ALA A 492 -54.21 12.64 -34.14
N GLY A 493 -54.98 12.27 -33.10
CA GLY A 493 -55.94 11.17 -33.22
C GLY A 493 -57.18 11.15 -32.32
N HIS A 494 -57.29 11.84 -31.18
CA HIS A 494 -58.60 12.07 -30.53
C HIS A 494 -58.56 13.10 -29.40
N ARG A 495 -59.53 14.02 -29.40
CA ARG A 495 -59.71 15.05 -28.36
C ARG A 495 -60.31 14.43 -27.08
N THR A 496 -59.77 14.76 -25.90
CA THR A 496 -60.39 15.70 -24.92
C THR A 496 -59.61 15.82 -23.60
N THR A 497 -59.08 17.04 -23.37
CA THR A 497 -59.05 17.79 -22.09
C THR A 497 -58.35 17.21 -20.84
N ARG A 498 -57.05 17.53 -20.66
CA ARG A 498 -56.52 18.44 -19.61
C ARG A 498 -55.01 18.62 -19.79
N ALA A 499 -54.57 19.87 -19.81
CA ALA A 499 -53.19 20.28 -19.98
C ALA A 499 -52.31 19.90 -18.77
N ARG A 500 -51.16 19.27 -19.06
CA ARG A 500 -49.90 19.51 -18.36
C ARG A 500 -48.86 19.86 -19.41
N THR A 501 -48.67 21.15 -19.63
CA THR A 501 -47.48 21.70 -20.30
C THR A 501 -46.28 21.45 -19.40
N TYR A 502 -45.41 20.51 -19.77
CA TYR A 502 -44.01 20.54 -19.33
C TYR A 502 -43.30 21.53 -20.24
N ARG A 503 -42.95 22.70 -19.71
CA ARG A 503 -42.06 23.65 -20.40
C ARG A 503 -40.63 23.28 -20.02
N CYS A 504 -39.86 22.78 -20.97
CA CYS A 504 -38.40 22.92 -20.92
C CYS A 504 -38.08 24.40 -21.20
N THR A 505 -37.86 25.19 -20.15
CA THR A 505 -37.34 26.55 -20.30
C THR A 505 -35.82 26.47 -20.33
N GLY A 506 -35.23 26.80 -21.48
CA GLY A 506 -33.79 26.79 -21.68
C GLY A 506 -33.03 27.91 -20.98
N LEU A 507 -31.70 27.67 -20.89
CA LEU A 507 -30.51 28.56 -20.88
C LEU A 507 -30.52 29.82 -19.98
N PRO A 508 -29.34 30.18 -19.44
CA PRO A 508 -28.37 31.01 -20.18
C PRO A 508 -26.94 30.43 -20.06
N GLY A 509 -26.03 30.56 -21.03
CA GLY A 509 -25.82 31.70 -21.88
C GLY A 509 -25.02 32.81 -21.17
N SER A 510 -23.79 32.51 -20.74
CA SER A 510 -22.67 33.48 -20.64
C SER A 510 -21.34 32.77 -20.50
#